data_AF-A0A3D2XBF7-F1
#
_entry.id   AF-A0A3D2XBF7-F1
#
_cell.length_a   1.000
_cell.length_b   1.000
_cell.length_c   1.000
_cell.angle_alpha   90.00
_cell.angle_beta   90.00
_cell.angle_gamma   90.00
#
_symmetry.space_group_name_H-M   'P 1'
#
loop_
_entity.id
_entity.type
_entity.pdbx_description
1 polymer ?
#
loop_
_entity_poly.entity_id
_entity_poly.type
_entity_poly.pdbx_seq_one_letter_code
_entity_poly.pdbx_strand_id
1 'polypeptide(L)'
;LKADGTFTIPSTLSWSGQPDTWTGSYTGNPKLHVTVVDSGTDLGVTGSLANALLFYSKAANDESAKNLAKELLDRVWKLYRDDKGVAVPEARADYKRFFEQTLYVPSTFIGKMPNGDVIKSGIKFLDIRSKYLQDPSYAKLLDAYKNNKSPEFTYHRFWAQCDVAIANGVYALLYESNPNVDYANINPTNGTFDKAVGKQADLSTTLSMQGYTFANLSKGTTALRLNTDYTVNGNTVVLKKEFLSTLPLGDTTITFNFSNSYTKPFVVTVVDTTVVVVAGDVKIQMFNGNTSATTNGIAPRFYLVNTGSNSINLSDVKLRYYYTIDG
;
A
#
# COMPACT_ATOMS: atom_id res chain seq x y z
N LEU A 1 18.78 -1.35 -21.93
CA LEU A 1 18.00 -2.58 -21.63
C LEU A 1 18.60 -3.74 -22.43
N LYS A 2 18.77 -4.92 -21.85
CA LYS A 2 19.35 -6.08 -22.55
C LYS A 2 18.26 -7.08 -22.97
N ALA A 3 18.54 -7.88 -24.00
CA ALA A 3 17.59 -8.86 -24.54
C ALA A 3 17.28 -10.01 -23.56
N ASP A 4 18.21 -10.31 -22.66
CA ASP A 4 18.07 -11.34 -21.61
C ASP A 4 17.16 -10.92 -20.43
N GLY A 5 16.54 -9.74 -20.51
CA GLY A 5 15.71 -9.18 -19.45
C GLY A 5 16.48 -8.39 -18.38
N THR A 6 17.82 -8.42 -18.37
CA THR A 6 18.61 -7.59 -17.46
C THR A 6 18.72 -6.14 -17.95
N PHE A 7 19.24 -5.25 -17.11
CA PHE A 7 19.52 -3.87 -17.49
C PHE A 7 20.83 -3.41 -16.87
N THR A 8 21.37 -2.32 -17.39
CA THR A 8 22.40 -1.52 -16.72
C THR A 8 22.07 -0.05 -16.92
N ILE A 9 22.50 0.77 -15.97
CA ILE A 9 22.46 2.24 -16.02
C ILE A 9 23.89 2.78 -15.87
N PRO A 10 24.22 3.98 -16.36
CA PRO A 10 25.51 4.61 -16.08
C PRO A 10 25.81 4.64 -14.58
N SER A 11 27.05 4.32 -14.21
CA SER A 11 27.51 4.28 -12.81
C SER A 11 28.58 5.35 -12.59
N THR A 12 29.74 5.20 -13.24
CA THR A 12 30.81 6.20 -13.20
C THR A 12 30.73 7.13 -14.41
N LEU A 13 30.77 8.44 -14.15
CA LEU A 13 30.80 9.49 -15.17
C LEU A 13 32.14 10.24 -15.12
N SER A 14 32.65 10.63 -16.28
CA SER A 14 33.79 11.52 -16.44
C SER A 14 33.39 12.78 -17.22
N TRP A 15 34.04 13.90 -16.92
CA TRP A 15 33.73 15.21 -17.51
C TRP A 15 34.98 15.81 -18.14
N SER A 16 34.80 16.48 -19.28
CA SER A 16 35.86 17.24 -19.95
C SER A 16 35.35 18.59 -20.44
N GLY A 17 36.24 19.59 -20.43
CA GLY A 17 35.93 20.96 -20.83
C GLY A 17 35.15 21.73 -19.76
N GLN A 18 34.48 22.81 -20.18
CA GLN A 18 33.78 23.74 -19.29
C GLN A 18 32.52 24.29 -20.00
N PRO A 19 31.48 24.66 -19.24
CA PRO A 19 30.37 25.42 -19.81
C PRO A 19 30.85 26.80 -20.29
N ASP A 20 30.09 27.43 -21.18
CA ASP A 20 30.31 28.84 -21.50
C ASP A 20 29.95 29.71 -20.28
N THR A 21 30.54 30.91 -20.17
CA THR A 21 30.18 31.86 -19.13
C THR A 21 28.69 32.18 -19.19
N TRP A 22 27.99 32.01 -18.07
CA TRP A 22 26.54 32.23 -18.02
C TRP A 22 26.16 33.70 -18.22
N THR A 23 25.29 33.96 -19.19
CA THR A 23 24.77 35.31 -19.51
C THR A 23 23.23 35.40 -19.42
N GLY A 24 22.57 34.40 -18.85
CA GLY A 24 21.12 34.33 -18.70
C GLY A 24 20.40 33.41 -19.70
N SER A 25 21.11 32.87 -20.69
CA SER A 25 20.56 31.96 -21.70
C SER A 25 21.47 30.75 -21.92
N TYR A 26 20.87 29.57 -22.16
CA TYR A 26 21.60 28.34 -22.45
C TYR A 26 22.24 28.39 -23.84
N THR A 27 23.56 28.18 -23.91
CA THR A 27 24.35 28.26 -25.15
C THR A 27 24.45 26.92 -25.89
N GLY A 28 23.97 25.83 -25.29
CA GLY A 28 24.27 24.48 -25.73
C GLY A 28 25.54 23.88 -25.13
N ASN A 29 26.43 24.69 -24.53
CA ASN A 29 27.70 24.28 -23.93
C ASN A 29 28.52 23.30 -24.81
N PRO A 30 28.86 23.64 -26.07
CA PRO A 30 29.45 22.69 -27.01
C PRO A 30 30.85 22.18 -26.62
N LYS A 31 31.51 22.81 -25.64
CA LYS A 31 32.83 22.40 -25.10
C LYS A 31 32.74 21.55 -23.84
N LEU A 32 31.55 21.40 -23.25
CA LEU A 32 31.35 20.60 -22.04
C LEU A 32 30.82 19.22 -22.43
N HIS A 33 31.53 18.17 -22.04
CA HIS A 33 31.17 16.79 -22.39
C HIS A 33 31.15 15.89 -21.16
N VAL A 34 30.21 14.94 -21.18
CA VAL A 34 30.13 13.83 -20.24
C VAL A 34 30.40 12.51 -20.98
N THR A 35 31.15 11.63 -20.34
CA THR A 35 31.43 10.28 -20.81
C THR A 35 31.02 9.27 -19.75
N VAL A 36 30.24 8.26 -20.15
CA VAL A 36 29.94 7.11 -19.30
C VAL A 36 31.18 6.22 -19.27
N VAL A 37 31.83 6.11 -18.11
CA VAL A 37 33.04 5.30 -17.92
C VAL A 37 32.67 3.84 -17.72
N ASP A 38 31.65 3.59 -16.92
CA ASP A 38 31.11 2.25 -16.67
C ASP A 38 29.60 2.28 -16.39
N SER A 39 29.00 1.09 -16.33
CA SER A 39 27.58 0.90 -16.04
C SER A 39 27.40 -0.16 -14.97
N GLY A 40 26.30 -0.07 -14.23
CA GLY A 40 25.96 -0.98 -13.14
C GLY A 40 24.45 -1.15 -12.97
N THR A 41 24.07 -1.77 -11.85
CA THR A 41 22.69 -2.12 -11.49
C THR A 41 22.30 -1.51 -10.15
N ASP A 42 22.63 -0.25 -9.90
CA ASP A 42 22.18 0.42 -8.68
C ASP A 42 20.65 0.54 -8.70
N LEU A 43 19.99 -0.23 -7.85
CA LEU A 43 18.52 -0.34 -7.83
C LEU A 43 17.86 0.94 -7.33
N GLY A 44 18.50 1.67 -6.41
CA GLY A 44 17.98 2.93 -5.90
C GLY A 44 18.03 4.02 -6.96
N VAL A 45 19.18 4.17 -7.63
CA VAL A 45 19.31 5.11 -8.76
C VAL A 45 18.38 4.69 -9.91
N THR A 46 18.18 3.39 -10.15
CA THR A 46 17.21 2.91 -11.14
C THR A 46 15.77 3.32 -10.79
N GLY A 47 15.37 3.18 -9.52
CA GLY A 47 14.08 3.68 -9.04
C GLY A 47 13.94 5.20 -9.21
N SER A 48 14.96 5.96 -8.81
CA SER A 48 14.99 7.41 -8.96
C SER A 48 14.93 7.87 -10.43
N LEU A 49 15.65 7.21 -11.33
CA LEU A 49 15.62 7.45 -12.77
C LEU A 49 14.25 7.15 -13.36
N ALA A 50 13.64 6.01 -13.00
CA ALA A 50 12.29 5.66 -13.45
C ALA A 50 11.27 6.70 -12.98
N ASN A 51 11.36 7.14 -11.71
CA ASN A 51 10.51 8.20 -11.17
C ASN A 51 10.63 9.51 -11.98
N ALA A 52 11.84 9.98 -12.24
CA ALA A 52 12.08 11.17 -13.05
C ALA A 52 11.50 11.05 -14.47
N LEU A 53 11.70 9.89 -15.12
CA LEU A 53 11.16 9.60 -16.44
C LEU A 53 9.63 9.59 -16.46
N LEU A 54 8.96 9.11 -15.41
CA LEU A 54 7.50 9.08 -15.32
C LEU A 54 6.91 10.48 -15.21
N PHE A 55 7.46 11.32 -14.34
CA PHE A 55 7.01 12.71 -14.26
C PHE A 55 7.30 13.47 -15.55
N TYR A 56 8.49 13.30 -16.13
CA TYR A 56 8.84 13.90 -17.43
C TYR A 56 7.88 13.45 -18.52
N SER A 57 7.64 12.14 -18.64
CA SER A 57 6.70 11.57 -19.61
C SER A 57 5.32 12.18 -19.47
N LYS A 58 4.80 12.31 -18.25
CA LYS A 58 3.46 12.86 -18.02
C LYS A 58 3.37 14.33 -18.42
N ALA A 59 4.40 15.11 -18.13
CA ALA A 59 4.45 16.54 -18.45
C ALA A 59 4.68 16.81 -19.95
N ALA A 60 5.57 16.04 -20.58
CA ALA A 60 5.96 16.22 -21.98
C ALA A 60 5.13 15.37 -22.98
N ASN A 61 4.22 14.51 -22.47
CA ASN A 61 3.52 13.49 -23.25
C ASN A 61 4.46 12.54 -24.02
N ASP A 62 5.59 12.17 -23.39
CA ASP A 62 6.61 11.30 -23.99
C ASP A 62 6.38 9.82 -23.62
N GLU A 63 5.79 9.06 -24.54
CA GLU A 63 5.53 7.63 -24.32
C GLU A 63 6.79 6.77 -24.24
N SER A 64 7.89 7.17 -24.90
CA SER A 64 9.15 6.43 -24.83
C SER A 64 9.75 6.49 -23.42
N ALA A 65 9.68 7.66 -22.77
CA ALA A 65 10.10 7.83 -21.38
C ALA A 65 9.26 6.99 -20.40
N LYS A 66 7.93 6.94 -20.57
CA LYS A 66 7.04 6.05 -19.79
C LYS A 66 7.45 4.58 -19.95
N ASN A 67 7.62 4.13 -21.20
CA ASN A 67 7.91 2.74 -21.50
C ASN A 67 9.29 2.32 -20.95
N LEU A 68 10.29 3.19 -21.04
CA LEU A 68 11.60 2.95 -20.43
C LEU A 68 11.52 2.85 -18.90
N ALA A 69 10.79 3.77 -18.25
CA ALA A 69 10.60 3.72 -16.80
C ALA A 69 9.91 2.43 -16.36
N LYS A 70 8.84 2.03 -17.07
CA LYS A 70 8.12 0.78 -16.81
C LYS A 70 9.03 -0.45 -16.93
N GLU A 71 9.80 -0.54 -18.01
CA GLU A 71 10.75 -1.64 -18.22
C GLU A 71 11.80 -1.73 -17.11
N LEU A 72 12.30 -0.58 -16.64
CA LEU A 72 13.24 -0.56 -15.51
C LEU A 72 12.58 -1.11 -14.23
N LEU A 73 11.38 -0.63 -13.88
CA LEU A 73 10.65 -1.08 -12.68
C LEU A 73 10.27 -2.56 -12.76
N ASP A 74 9.75 -3.03 -13.89
CA ASP A 74 9.37 -4.42 -14.11
C ASP A 74 10.59 -5.35 -13.98
N ARG A 75 11.74 -4.97 -14.53
CA ARG A 75 12.98 -5.76 -14.45
C ARG A 75 13.55 -5.75 -13.04
N VAL A 76 13.50 -4.62 -12.33
CA VAL A 76 13.87 -4.54 -10.91
C VAL A 76 13.01 -5.52 -10.10
N TRP A 77 11.69 -5.45 -10.29
CA TRP A 77 10.73 -6.28 -9.58
C TRP A 77 10.90 -7.77 -9.91
N LYS A 78 11.17 -8.11 -11.17
CA LYS A 78 11.30 -9.51 -11.60
C LYS A 78 12.58 -10.17 -11.11
N LEU A 79 13.71 -9.45 -11.12
CA LEU A 79 15.04 -10.06 -10.97
C LEU A 79 15.64 -9.90 -9.57
N TYR A 80 15.28 -8.86 -8.83
CA TYR A 80 16.05 -8.43 -7.66
C TYR A 80 15.25 -8.41 -6.36
N ARG A 81 14.09 -9.05 -6.30
CA ARG A 81 13.32 -9.18 -5.06
C ARG A 81 13.86 -10.27 -4.15
N ASP A 82 13.83 -10.03 -2.85
CA ASP A 82 14.05 -11.02 -1.81
C ASP A 82 13.06 -10.84 -0.64
N ASP A 83 13.34 -11.47 0.50
CA ASP A 83 12.50 -11.45 1.70
C ASP A 83 12.44 -10.09 2.41
N LYS A 84 13.33 -9.15 2.07
CA LYS A 84 13.45 -7.83 2.71
C LYS A 84 13.15 -6.66 1.78
N GLY A 85 13.00 -6.89 0.48
CA GLY A 85 12.66 -5.87 -0.50
C GLY A 85 13.31 -6.15 -1.85
N VAL A 86 14.15 -5.22 -2.31
CA VAL A 86 14.97 -5.39 -3.52
C VAL A 86 16.46 -5.22 -3.22
N ALA A 87 17.28 -6.13 -3.74
CA ALA A 87 18.73 -6.05 -3.59
C ALA A 87 19.45 -6.83 -4.72
N VAL A 88 20.68 -6.41 -5.01
CA VAL A 88 21.55 -7.05 -6.01
C VAL A 88 22.93 -7.26 -5.38
N PRO A 89 23.63 -8.36 -5.66
CA PRO A 89 25.01 -8.54 -5.23
C PRO A 89 25.93 -7.47 -5.82
N GLU A 90 26.72 -6.83 -4.98
CA GLU A 90 27.71 -5.81 -5.37
C GLU A 90 29.08 -6.11 -4.79
N ALA A 91 30.10 -6.19 -5.66
CA ALA A 91 31.48 -6.37 -5.28
C ALA A 91 32.09 -5.05 -4.78
N ARG A 92 32.73 -5.08 -3.62
CA ARG A 92 33.28 -3.90 -2.92
C ARG A 92 34.80 -3.91 -2.90
N ALA A 93 35.41 -3.72 -4.06
CA ALA A 93 36.87 -3.64 -4.22
C ALA A 93 37.50 -2.54 -3.35
N ASP A 94 36.74 -1.49 -3.04
CA ASP A 94 37.11 -0.39 -2.16
C ASP A 94 37.33 -0.83 -0.70
N TYR A 95 36.76 -1.97 -0.27
CA TYR A 95 36.81 -2.38 1.13
C TYR A 95 38.18 -2.84 1.62
N LYS A 96 39.16 -3.06 0.73
CA LYS A 96 40.57 -3.19 1.15
C LYS A 96 41.06 -1.97 1.97
N ARG A 97 40.44 -0.80 1.77
CA ARG A 97 40.70 0.43 2.54
C ARG A 97 40.37 0.29 4.03
N PHE A 98 39.57 -0.69 4.46
CA PHE A 98 39.44 -0.99 5.90
C PHE A 98 40.80 -1.30 6.53
N PHE A 99 41.65 -2.05 5.82
CA PHE A 99 42.94 -2.54 6.28
C PHE A 99 44.10 -1.63 5.87
N GLU A 100 44.03 -1.04 4.68
CA GLU A 100 45.16 -0.35 4.05
C GLU A 100 45.13 1.17 4.21
N GLN A 101 43.96 1.78 4.39
CA GLN A 101 43.84 3.23 4.40
C GLN A 101 44.44 3.81 5.69
N THR A 102 45.59 4.47 5.55
CA THR A 102 46.14 5.30 6.62
C THR A 102 45.30 6.56 6.76
N LEU A 103 44.94 6.91 7.99
CA LEU A 103 44.24 8.15 8.31
C LEU A 103 45.26 9.21 8.73
N TYR A 104 45.08 10.43 8.22
CA TYR A 104 45.91 11.55 8.66
C TYR A 104 45.55 11.95 10.09
N VAL A 105 46.56 11.98 10.94
CA VAL A 105 46.50 12.52 12.30
C VAL A 105 47.80 13.32 12.50
N PRO A 106 47.74 14.60 12.92
CA PRO A 106 48.94 15.37 13.25
C PRO A 106 49.81 14.60 14.24
N SER A 107 51.14 14.63 14.06
CA SER A 107 52.08 13.91 14.94
C SER A 107 52.03 14.35 16.41
N THR A 108 51.53 15.56 16.66
CA THR A 108 51.34 16.14 18.00
C THR A 108 50.04 15.71 18.67
N PHE A 109 49.13 15.04 17.95
CA PHE A 109 47.82 14.67 18.48
C PHE A 109 47.80 13.20 18.92
N ILE A 110 47.42 12.98 20.18
CA ILE A 110 47.09 11.67 20.73
C ILE A 110 45.72 11.76 21.41
N GLY A 111 44.79 10.91 21.00
CA GLY A 111 43.43 10.86 21.52
C GLY A 111 42.92 9.44 21.71
N LYS A 112 41.66 9.32 22.13
CA LYS A 112 40.95 8.04 22.22
C LYS A 112 39.53 8.17 21.67
N MET A 113 39.07 7.13 20.99
CA MET A 113 37.65 6.94 20.67
C MET A 113 36.85 6.57 21.93
N PRO A 114 35.51 6.70 21.93
CA PRO A 114 34.68 6.34 23.08
C PRO A 114 34.82 4.88 23.55
N ASN A 115 35.16 3.95 22.64
CA ASN A 115 35.43 2.54 22.95
C ASN A 115 36.87 2.27 23.41
N GLY A 116 37.72 3.29 23.51
CA GLY A 116 39.10 3.20 23.97
C GLY A 116 40.16 3.10 22.88
N ASP A 117 39.79 2.96 21.60
CA ASP A 117 40.77 2.87 20.51
C ASP A 117 41.66 4.12 20.45
N VAL A 118 42.97 3.93 20.31
CA VAL A 118 43.95 5.03 20.33
C VAL A 118 44.00 5.74 18.98
N ILE A 119 43.86 7.06 19.00
CA ILE A 119 44.03 7.94 17.84
C ILE A 119 45.45 8.50 17.88
N LYS A 120 46.28 8.17 16.89
CA LYS A 120 47.65 8.68 16.73
C LYS A 120 48.07 8.68 15.26
N SER A 121 49.17 9.33 14.92
CA SER A 121 49.73 9.25 13.56
C SER A 121 50.05 7.81 13.14
N GLY A 122 49.77 7.47 11.87
CA GLY A 122 50.04 6.16 11.27
C GLY A 122 48.91 5.12 11.35
N ILE A 123 47.83 5.40 12.10
CA ILE A 123 46.67 4.51 12.23
C ILE A 123 45.96 4.25 10.90
N LYS A 124 45.30 3.10 10.82
CA LYS A 124 44.43 2.68 9.71
C LYS A 124 42.97 2.98 10.01
N PHE A 125 42.11 2.82 8.99
CA PHE A 125 40.66 2.98 9.14
C PHE A 125 40.08 2.08 10.24
N LEU A 126 40.49 0.81 10.28
CA LEU A 126 39.99 -0.16 11.25
C LEU A 126 40.52 0.07 12.68
N ASP A 127 41.71 0.63 12.85
CA ASP A 127 42.37 0.80 14.16
C ASP A 127 41.58 1.64 15.16
N ILE A 128 40.79 2.60 14.66
CA ILE A 128 39.92 3.47 15.47
C ILE A 128 38.43 3.11 15.36
N ARG A 129 38.15 1.92 14.82
CA ARG A 129 36.80 1.36 14.66
C ARG A 129 36.81 -0.12 15.01
N SER A 130 37.49 -0.50 16.09
CA SER A 130 37.67 -1.89 16.49
C SER A 130 36.35 -2.64 16.70
N LYS A 131 35.25 -1.92 16.93
CA LYS A 131 33.91 -2.52 16.97
C LYS A 131 33.50 -3.26 15.70
N TYR A 132 34.08 -2.94 14.54
CA TYR A 132 33.85 -3.69 13.30
C TYR A 132 34.32 -5.14 13.40
N LEU A 133 35.26 -5.48 14.29
CA LEU A 133 35.69 -6.86 14.53
C LEU A 133 34.55 -7.77 15.04
N GLN A 134 33.49 -7.18 15.60
CA GLN A 134 32.30 -7.90 16.05
C GLN A 134 31.15 -7.90 15.04
N ASP A 135 31.32 -7.26 13.87
CA ASP A 135 30.30 -7.30 12.83
C ASP A 135 30.15 -8.74 12.30
N PRO A 136 28.92 -9.28 12.16
CA PRO A 136 28.70 -10.64 11.66
C PRO A 136 29.34 -10.90 10.28
N SER A 137 29.53 -9.86 9.47
CA SER A 137 30.13 -9.94 8.14
C SER A 137 31.64 -9.69 8.13
N TYR A 138 32.26 -9.38 9.28
CA TYR A 138 33.69 -9.09 9.34
C TYR A 138 34.55 -10.26 8.87
N ALA A 139 34.18 -11.50 9.23
CA ALA A 139 34.90 -12.70 8.78
C ALA A 139 34.92 -12.83 7.24
N LYS A 140 33.79 -12.53 6.59
CA LYS A 140 33.66 -12.50 5.12
C LYS A 140 34.54 -11.42 4.49
N LEU A 141 34.54 -10.22 5.07
CA LEU A 141 35.40 -9.12 4.63
C LEU A 141 36.89 -9.47 4.76
N LEU A 142 37.29 -10.02 5.91
CA LEU A 142 38.68 -10.39 6.20
C LEU A 142 39.18 -11.52 5.28
N ASP A 143 38.35 -12.53 5.04
CA ASP A 143 38.69 -13.63 4.14
C ASP A 143 38.91 -13.14 2.70
N ALA A 144 38.00 -12.30 2.18
CA ALA A 144 38.14 -11.72 0.85
C ALA A 144 39.44 -10.90 0.74
N TYR A 145 39.75 -10.08 1.74
CA TYR A 145 40.99 -9.30 1.78
C TYR A 145 42.24 -10.18 1.76
N LYS A 146 42.31 -11.20 2.63
CA LYS A 146 43.46 -12.13 2.71
C LYS A 146 43.70 -12.91 1.42
N ASN A 147 42.63 -13.16 0.66
CA ASN A 147 42.68 -13.86 -0.62
C ASN A 147 42.77 -12.91 -1.84
N ASN A 148 43.00 -11.61 -1.62
CA ASN A 148 43.07 -10.59 -2.68
C ASN A 148 41.82 -10.58 -3.60
N LYS A 149 40.63 -10.74 -3.00
CA LYS A 149 39.33 -10.70 -3.67
C LYS A 149 38.51 -9.52 -3.18
N SER A 150 37.59 -9.05 -4.03
CA SER A 150 36.55 -8.09 -3.62
C SER A 150 35.45 -8.82 -2.85
N PRO A 151 35.12 -8.42 -1.61
CA PRO A 151 33.97 -8.99 -0.92
C PRO A 151 32.69 -8.54 -1.62
N GLU A 152 31.72 -9.45 -1.74
CA GLU A 152 30.41 -9.17 -2.34
C GLU A 152 29.35 -9.02 -1.26
N PHE A 153 28.45 -8.05 -1.39
CA PHE A 153 27.35 -7.84 -0.44
C PHE A 153 26.03 -7.63 -1.15
N THR A 154 24.94 -8.02 -0.50
CA THR A 154 23.57 -7.79 -0.96
C THR A 154 22.92 -6.83 0.03
N TYR A 155 22.91 -5.54 -0.30
CA TYR A 155 22.48 -4.49 0.62
C TYR A 155 21.03 -4.06 0.40
N HIS A 156 20.32 -3.87 1.51
CA HIS A 156 19.00 -3.23 1.57
C HIS A 156 19.14 -1.79 2.03
N ARG A 157 19.77 -0.94 1.21
CA ARG A 157 19.90 0.49 1.53
C ARG A 157 18.51 1.11 1.64
N PHE A 158 18.21 1.72 2.79
CA PHE A 158 16.88 2.29 3.07
C PHE A 158 16.38 3.21 1.95
N TRP A 159 17.20 4.18 1.54
CA TRP A 159 16.84 5.12 0.47
C TRP A 159 16.57 4.42 -0.86
N ALA A 160 17.31 3.36 -1.20
CA ALA A 160 17.11 2.61 -2.43
C ALA A 160 15.77 1.84 -2.40
N GLN A 161 15.40 1.28 -1.24
CA GLN A 161 14.08 0.67 -1.07
C GLN A 161 12.98 1.71 -1.27
N CYS A 162 13.14 2.90 -0.68
CA CYS A 162 12.20 4.00 -0.84
C CYS A 162 12.07 4.45 -2.29
N ASP A 163 13.17 4.66 -3.02
CA ASP A 163 13.13 5.10 -4.42
C ASP A 163 12.38 4.11 -5.32
N VAL A 164 12.64 2.80 -5.16
CA VAL A 164 11.93 1.77 -5.94
C VAL A 164 10.44 1.73 -5.58
N ALA A 165 10.10 1.81 -4.29
CA ALA A 165 8.71 1.83 -3.85
C ALA A 165 7.95 3.08 -4.35
N ILE A 166 8.57 4.27 -4.21
CA ILE A 166 8.01 5.54 -4.66
C ILE A 166 7.82 5.52 -6.18
N ALA A 167 8.80 5.05 -6.95
CA ALA A 167 8.69 5.00 -8.40
C ALA A 167 7.53 4.10 -8.87
N ASN A 168 7.33 2.95 -8.23
CA ASN A 168 6.15 2.09 -8.50
C ASN A 168 4.84 2.81 -8.14
N GLY A 169 4.78 3.48 -6.98
CA GLY A 169 3.61 4.26 -6.58
C GLY A 169 3.31 5.43 -7.52
N VAL A 170 4.35 6.10 -8.03
CA VAL A 170 4.24 7.18 -9.02
C VAL A 170 3.73 6.65 -10.36
N TYR A 171 4.21 5.48 -10.80
CA TYR A 171 3.69 4.84 -12.00
C TYR A 171 2.18 4.64 -11.90
N ALA A 172 1.72 4.02 -10.81
CA ALA A 172 0.31 3.80 -10.54
C ALA A 172 -0.48 5.12 -10.50
N LEU A 173 0.02 6.10 -9.75
CA LEU A 173 -0.62 7.42 -9.63
C LEU A 173 -0.82 8.13 -10.97
N LEU A 174 0.16 8.07 -11.87
CA LEU A 174 0.16 8.85 -13.11
C LEU A 174 -0.49 8.13 -14.29
N TYR A 175 -0.47 6.79 -14.32
CA TYR A 175 -0.84 6.02 -15.51
C TYR A 175 -1.89 4.94 -15.27
N GLU A 176 -2.16 4.57 -14.02
CA GLU A 176 -3.28 3.67 -13.72
C GLU A 176 -4.52 4.50 -13.43
N SER A 177 -5.50 4.43 -14.32
CA SER A 177 -6.77 5.14 -14.18
C SER A 177 -7.70 4.37 -13.24
N ASN A 178 -7.49 4.40 -11.92
CA ASN A 178 -8.61 4.35 -10.98
C ASN A 178 -8.25 4.67 -9.53
N PRO A 179 -8.83 5.72 -8.91
CA PRO A 179 -8.93 5.80 -7.46
C PRO A 179 -9.88 4.74 -6.86
N ASN A 180 -10.59 3.97 -7.69
CA ASN A 180 -11.45 2.84 -7.32
C ASN A 180 -11.00 1.52 -7.98
N VAL A 181 -9.76 1.08 -7.80
CA VAL A 181 -9.48 -0.33 -8.09
C VAL A 181 -10.12 -1.14 -6.97
N ASP A 182 -11.27 -1.73 -7.30
CA ASP A 182 -11.92 -2.68 -6.41
C ASP A 182 -11.19 -4.02 -6.51
N TYR A 183 -10.14 -4.17 -5.72
CA TYR A 183 -9.26 -5.33 -5.76
C TYR A 183 -9.93 -6.61 -5.27
N ALA A 184 -11.05 -6.49 -4.54
CA ALA A 184 -11.86 -7.63 -4.16
C ALA A 184 -13.34 -7.26 -4.03
N ASN A 185 -14.18 -7.81 -4.89
CA ASN A 185 -15.61 -7.53 -4.94
C ASN A 185 -16.44 -8.71 -4.42
N ILE A 186 -17.67 -8.40 -4.01
CA ILE A 186 -18.71 -9.39 -3.75
C ILE A 186 -19.94 -9.06 -4.60
N ASN A 187 -20.58 -10.08 -5.16
CA ASN A 187 -21.84 -9.91 -5.91
C ASN A 187 -22.77 -11.12 -5.66
N PRO A 188 -24.00 -10.90 -5.16
CA PRO A 188 -24.59 -9.61 -4.75
C PRO A 188 -23.96 -9.02 -3.49
N THR A 189 -24.20 -7.72 -3.24
CA THR A 189 -23.77 -7.00 -2.03
C THR A 189 -24.85 -6.94 -0.94
N ASN A 190 -26.00 -7.57 -1.17
CA ASN A 190 -27.09 -7.65 -0.21
C ASN A 190 -27.94 -8.89 -0.45
N GLY A 191 -28.78 -9.22 0.53
CA GLY A 191 -29.79 -10.27 0.42
C GLY A 191 -30.83 -10.19 1.53
N THR A 192 -32.02 -10.72 1.26
CA THR A 192 -33.14 -10.71 2.21
C THR A 192 -33.31 -12.07 2.85
N PHE A 193 -33.39 -12.11 4.18
CA PHE A 193 -33.70 -13.32 4.94
C PHE A 193 -35.08 -13.20 5.60
N ASP A 194 -35.99 -14.13 5.29
CA ASP A 194 -37.30 -14.20 5.95
C ASP A 194 -37.28 -15.26 7.05
N LYS A 195 -37.60 -14.85 8.29
CA LYS A 195 -37.68 -15.74 9.44
C LYS A 195 -38.86 -16.70 9.38
N ALA A 196 -39.85 -16.46 8.52
CA ALA A 196 -41.03 -17.31 8.40
C ALA A 196 -40.65 -18.77 8.07
N VAL A 197 -41.18 -19.70 8.86
CA VAL A 197 -40.95 -21.15 8.67
C VAL A 197 -41.39 -21.54 7.26
N GLY A 198 -40.48 -22.20 6.52
CA GLY A 198 -40.70 -22.58 5.11
C GLY A 198 -40.19 -21.56 4.08
N LYS A 199 -39.83 -20.34 4.49
CA LYS A 199 -39.21 -19.31 3.62
C LYS A 199 -37.73 -19.04 3.93
N GLN A 200 -37.22 -19.58 5.03
CA GLN A 200 -35.82 -19.47 5.42
C GLN A 200 -34.91 -20.15 4.38
N ALA A 201 -33.97 -19.39 3.84
CA ALA A 201 -32.96 -19.86 2.90
C ALA A 201 -31.59 -19.28 3.24
N ASP A 202 -30.54 -19.98 2.84
CA ASP A 202 -29.18 -19.45 2.90
C ASP A 202 -29.04 -18.26 1.96
N LEU A 203 -28.11 -17.35 2.27
CA LEU A 203 -27.74 -16.26 1.37
C LEU A 203 -26.34 -16.51 0.83
N SER A 204 -26.16 -16.37 -0.47
CA SER A 204 -24.87 -16.58 -1.13
C SER A 204 -24.37 -15.32 -1.83
N THR A 205 -23.07 -15.11 -1.81
CA THR A 205 -22.40 -14.11 -2.64
C THR A 205 -21.14 -14.69 -3.28
N THR A 206 -20.79 -14.18 -4.45
CA THR A 206 -19.60 -14.60 -5.21
C THR A 206 -18.51 -13.57 -5.07
N LEU A 207 -17.30 -14.05 -4.81
CA LEU A 207 -16.07 -13.27 -4.68
C LEU A 207 -15.39 -13.08 -6.04
N SER A 208 -14.95 -11.87 -6.31
CA SER A 208 -14.00 -11.56 -7.38
C SER A 208 -12.74 -11.01 -6.75
N MET A 209 -11.60 -11.67 -6.92
CA MET A 209 -10.36 -11.42 -6.18
C MET A 209 -9.21 -11.09 -7.13
N GLN A 210 -8.96 -9.80 -7.38
CA GLN A 210 -7.89 -9.33 -8.29
C GLN A 210 -6.56 -9.22 -7.53
N GLY A 211 -5.98 -10.38 -7.18
CA GLY A 211 -4.69 -10.47 -6.48
C GLY A 211 -4.78 -10.39 -4.95
N TYR A 212 -5.99 -10.34 -4.39
CA TYR A 212 -6.25 -10.37 -2.95
C TYR A 212 -6.77 -11.74 -2.53
N THR A 213 -6.70 -12.05 -1.23
CA THR A 213 -7.27 -13.29 -0.67
C THR A 213 -8.38 -12.97 0.31
N PHE A 214 -9.44 -13.78 0.30
CA PHE A 214 -10.49 -13.74 1.32
C PHE A 214 -9.94 -14.26 2.66
N ALA A 215 -10.20 -13.53 3.74
CA ALA A 215 -9.72 -13.87 5.08
C ALA A 215 -10.85 -14.47 5.95
N ASN A 216 -11.89 -13.68 6.25
CA ASN A 216 -13.02 -14.11 7.07
C ASN A 216 -14.23 -13.16 6.93
N LEU A 217 -15.32 -13.48 7.63
CA LEU A 217 -16.46 -12.58 7.82
C LEU A 217 -16.50 -12.06 9.26
N SER A 218 -17.06 -10.86 9.44
CA SER A 218 -17.31 -10.28 10.77
C SER A 218 -18.63 -9.50 10.81
N LYS A 219 -19.24 -9.42 12.00
CA LYS A 219 -20.35 -8.51 12.31
C LYS A 219 -19.87 -7.50 13.34
N GLY A 220 -19.65 -6.27 12.92
CA GLY A 220 -18.90 -5.29 13.74
C GLY A 220 -17.49 -5.82 14.01
N THR A 221 -17.08 -5.86 15.28
CA THR A 221 -15.78 -6.39 15.70
C THR A 221 -15.76 -7.90 15.93
N THR A 222 -16.91 -8.58 15.83
CA THR A 222 -17.02 -10.02 16.13
C THR A 222 -16.81 -10.83 14.85
N ALA A 223 -15.76 -11.67 14.83
CA ALA A 223 -15.54 -12.61 13.73
C ALA A 223 -16.61 -13.70 13.71
N LEU A 224 -17.09 -14.06 12.51
CA LEU A 224 -17.99 -15.18 12.30
C LEU A 224 -17.20 -16.49 12.16
N ARG A 225 -17.80 -17.61 12.54
CA ARG A 225 -17.15 -18.93 12.56
C ARG A 225 -17.36 -19.66 11.24
N LEU A 226 -16.26 -20.02 10.59
CA LEU A 226 -16.28 -20.87 9.40
C LEU A 226 -16.91 -22.23 9.71
N ASN A 227 -17.72 -22.75 8.78
CA ASN A 227 -18.51 -23.98 8.86
C ASN A 227 -19.65 -23.98 9.88
N THR A 228 -19.81 -22.93 10.70
CA THR A 228 -20.98 -22.76 11.58
C THR A 228 -21.86 -21.61 11.14
N ASP A 229 -21.28 -20.42 10.96
CA ASP A 229 -22.03 -19.22 10.60
C ASP A 229 -22.06 -19.01 9.07
N TYR A 230 -20.99 -19.43 8.38
CA TYR A 230 -20.88 -19.40 6.93
C TYR A 230 -19.98 -20.52 6.40
N THR A 231 -20.07 -20.82 5.10
CA THR A 231 -19.14 -21.71 4.38
C THR A 231 -18.53 -20.99 3.18
N VAL A 232 -17.41 -21.52 2.68
CA VAL A 232 -16.76 -21.05 1.46
C VAL A 232 -16.57 -22.25 0.54
N ASN A 233 -17.06 -22.16 -0.70
CA ASN A 233 -16.86 -23.18 -1.73
C ASN A 233 -16.37 -22.49 -3.02
N GLY A 234 -15.10 -22.73 -3.36
CA GLY A 234 -14.43 -21.98 -4.42
C GLY A 234 -14.49 -20.48 -4.14
N ASN A 235 -15.11 -19.74 -5.06
CA ASN A 235 -15.29 -18.29 -4.93
C ASN A 235 -16.66 -17.91 -4.36
N THR A 236 -17.47 -18.84 -3.86
CA THR A 236 -18.79 -18.54 -3.32
C THR A 236 -18.78 -18.65 -1.80
N VAL A 237 -19.25 -17.61 -1.13
CA VAL A 237 -19.48 -17.59 0.32
C VAL A 237 -20.98 -17.74 0.57
N VAL A 238 -21.34 -18.65 1.48
CA VAL A 238 -22.73 -18.92 1.86
C VAL A 238 -22.91 -18.59 3.34
N LEU A 239 -23.74 -17.61 3.65
CA LEU A 239 -24.25 -17.31 4.98
C LEU A 239 -25.36 -18.30 5.31
N LYS A 240 -25.17 -19.09 6.37
CA LYS A 240 -26.10 -20.15 6.74
C LYS A 240 -27.38 -19.59 7.34
N LYS A 241 -28.53 -20.14 6.98
CA LYS A 241 -29.85 -19.78 7.53
C LYS A 241 -29.91 -19.89 9.04
N GLU A 242 -29.18 -20.84 9.64
CA GLU A 242 -29.10 -21.00 11.09
C GLU A 242 -28.53 -19.74 11.74
N PHE A 243 -27.46 -19.18 11.18
CA PHE A 243 -26.89 -17.89 11.61
C PHE A 243 -27.83 -16.73 11.30
N LEU A 244 -28.36 -16.65 10.08
CA LEU A 244 -29.25 -15.57 9.65
C LEU A 244 -30.51 -15.45 10.53
N SER A 245 -31.05 -16.59 11.00
CA SER A 245 -32.21 -16.62 11.90
C SER A 245 -31.97 -15.94 13.26
N THR A 246 -30.71 -15.86 13.69
CA THR A 246 -30.32 -15.21 14.95
C THR A 246 -30.25 -13.68 14.84
N LEU A 247 -30.25 -13.14 13.62
CA LEU A 247 -30.14 -11.69 13.40
C LEU A 247 -31.44 -10.96 13.79
N PRO A 248 -31.38 -9.71 14.27
CA PRO A 248 -32.58 -8.92 14.56
C PRO A 248 -33.34 -8.56 13.26
N LEU A 249 -34.64 -8.24 13.37
CA LEU A 249 -35.40 -7.70 12.24
C LEU A 249 -34.82 -6.35 11.78
N GLY A 250 -34.82 -6.12 10.47
CA GLY A 250 -34.20 -4.97 9.81
C GLY A 250 -32.83 -5.31 9.22
N ASP A 251 -32.05 -4.28 8.90
CA ASP A 251 -30.77 -4.46 8.22
C ASP A 251 -29.63 -4.78 9.19
N THR A 252 -28.82 -5.77 8.84
CA THR A 252 -27.56 -6.12 9.50
C THR A 252 -26.45 -6.18 8.46
N THR A 253 -25.36 -5.43 8.68
CA THR A 253 -24.18 -5.49 7.82
C THR A 253 -23.20 -6.57 8.27
N ILE A 254 -22.84 -7.46 7.35
CA ILE A 254 -21.75 -8.42 7.49
C ILE A 254 -20.57 -7.92 6.67
N THR A 255 -19.40 -7.81 7.29
CA THR A 255 -18.17 -7.35 6.63
C THR A 255 -17.38 -8.54 6.11
N PHE A 256 -17.10 -8.53 4.82
CA PHE A 256 -16.17 -9.42 4.14
C PHE A 256 -14.76 -8.84 4.26
N ASN A 257 -13.85 -9.57 4.91
CA ASN A 257 -12.48 -9.15 5.12
C ASN A 257 -11.55 -9.87 4.14
N PHE A 258 -10.65 -9.11 3.51
CA PHE A 258 -9.63 -9.58 2.59
C PHE A 258 -8.22 -9.23 3.11
N SER A 259 -7.19 -9.72 2.42
CA SER A 259 -5.79 -9.34 2.67
C SER A 259 -5.59 -7.81 2.65
N ASN A 260 -4.53 -7.33 3.32
CA ASN A 260 -4.17 -5.91 3.39
C ASN A 260 -5.28 -4.99 3.94
N SER A 261 -6.11 -5.50 4.85
CA SER A 261 -7.21 -4.76 5.51
C SER A 261 -8.28 -4.23 4.55
N TYR A 262 -8.40 -4.81 3.36
CA TYR A 262 -9.43 -4.46 2.39
C TYR A 262 -10.76 -5.12 2.79
N THR A 263 -11.87 -4.40 2.69
CA THR A 263 -13.18 -4.91 3.17
C THR A 263 -14.35 -4.58 2.23
N LYS A 264 -15.40 -5.40 2.27
CA LYS A 264 -16.67 -5.15 1.58
C LYS A 264 -17.89 -5.38 2.48
N PRO A 265 -18.87 -4.48 2.49
CA PRO A 265 -20.11 -4.69 3.23
C PRO A 265 -21.08 -5.58 2.44
N PHE A 266 -21.69 -6.54 3.12
CA PHE A 266 -22.87 -7.27 2.65
C PHE A 266 -24.05 -6.96 3.56
N VAL A 267 -25.12 -6.38 3.02
CA VAL A 267 -26.31 -6.00 3.82
C VAL A 267 -27.32 -7.14 3.82
N VAL A 268 -27.65 -7.64 5.00
CA VAL A 268 -28.72 -8.63 5.20
C VAL A 268 -29.97 -7.91 5.70
N THR A 269 -31.04 -7.91 4.90
CA THR A 269 -32.35 -7.41 5.32
C THR A 269 -33.17 -8.54 5.92
N VAL A 270 -33.42 -8.50 7.22
CA VAL A 270 -34.14 -9.55 7.94
C VAL A 270 -35.60 -9.17 8.14
N VAL A 271 -36.52 -9.99 7.62
CA VAL A 271 -37.97 -9.82 7.75
C VAL A 271 -38.60 -11.02 8.44
N ASP A 272 -39.84 -10.88 8.90
CA ASP A 272 -40.65 -12.00 9.37
C ASP A 272 -42.07 -11.85 8.84
N THR A 273 -42.39 -12.62 7.80
CA THR A 273 -43.71 -12.56 7.16
C THR A 273 -44.79 -13.40 7.85
N THR A 274 -44.46 -14.09 8.96
CA THR A 274 -45.51 -14.68 9.83
C THR A 274 -46.22 -13.61 10.64
N VAL A 275 -45.55 -12.48 10.89
CA VAL A 275 -46.16 -11.28 11.43
C VAL A 275 -46.88 -10.59 10.29
N VAL A 276 -48.18 -10.86 10.15
CA VAL A 276 -49.04 -10.04 9.30
C VAL A 276 -49.02 -8.64 9.90
N VAL A 277 -48.29 -7.73 9.27
CA VAL A 277 -48.43 -6.30 9.56
C VAL A 277 -49.84 -5.95 9.10
N VAL A 278 -50.79 -5.99 10.02
CA VAL A 278 -52.11 -5.39 9.78
C VAL A 278 -51.79 -3.95 9.39
N ALA A 279 -52.23 -3.52 8.21
CA ALA A 279 -52.13 -2.12 7.82
C ALA A 279 -52.81 -1.32 8.93
N GLY A 280 -52.00 -0.68 9.78
CA GLY A 280 -52.50 -0.02 10.96
C GLY A 280 -53.31 1.20 10.55
N ASP A 281 -54.25 1.55 11.40
CA ASP A 281 -55.03 2.78 11.36
C ASP A 281 -54.18 4.03 11.68
N VAL A 282 -52.88 4.03 11.34
CA VAL A 282 -51.95 5.11 11.67
C VAL A 282 -51.17 5.52 10.43
N LYS A 283 -51.35 6.78 10.04
CA LYS A 283 -50.58 7.43 8.98
C LYS A 283 -49.57 8.38 9.61
N ILE A 284 -48.32 8.31 9.15
CA ILE A 284 -47.29 9.29 9.49
C ILE A 284 -47.17 10.26 8.32
N GLN A 285 -47.22 11.55 8.63
CA GLN A 285 -46.83 12.61 7.72
C GLN A 285 -45.54 13.23 8.27
N MET A 286 -44.64 13.59 7.37
CA MET A 286 -43.41 14.27 7.75
C MET A 286 -43.20 15.48 6.86
N PHE A 287 -42.59 16.52 7.40
CA PHE A 287 -42.01 17.59 6.61
C PHE A 287 -40.75 18.12 7.28
N ASN A 288 -39.80 18.60 6.49
CA ASN A 288 -38.67 19.32 7.03
C ASN A 288 -39.10 20.75 7.36
N GLY A 289 -39.02 21.12 8.64
CA GLY A 289 -39.36 22.45 9.12
C GLY A 289 -38.44 23.55 8.59
N ASN A 290 -37.27 23.19 8.07
CA ASN A 290 -36.38 24.09 7.37
C ASN A 290 -36.38 23.79 5.86
N THR A 291 -36.81 24.76 5.05
CA THR A 291 -36.87 24.64 3.58
C THR A 291 -35.71 25.33 2.87
N SER A 292 -34.72 25.85 3.60
CA SER A 292 -33.52 26.46 3.02
C SER A 292 -32.65 25.41 2.34
N ALA A 293 -32.08 25.75 1.18
CA ALA A 293 -31.18 24.87 0.44
C ALA A 293 -29.88 24.56 1.21
N THR A 294 -29.52 25.40 2.18
CA THR A 294 -28.37 25.19 3.08
C THR A 294 -28.77 25.46 4.52
N THR A 295 -28.37 24.55 5.42
CA THR A 295 -28.55 24.70 6.85
C THR A 295 -27.53 23.84 7.61
N ASN A 296 -27.22 24.23 8.84
CA ASN A 296 -26.33 23.50 9.75
C ASN A 296 -27.09 22.61 10.75
N GLY A 297 -28.40 22.40 10.56
CA GLY A 297 -29.22 21.58 11.44
C GLY A 297 -30.40 20.93 10.72
N ILE A 298 -30.84 19.78 11.22
CA ILE A 298 -32.00 19.06 10.71
C ILE A 298 -33.22 19.44 11.56
N ALA A 299 -34.37 19.72 10.93
CA ALA A 299 -35.60 20.13 11.61
C ALA A 299 -36.80 19.25 11.23
N PRO A 300 -36.77 17.93 11.46
CA PRO A 300 -37.88 17.07 11.07
C PRO A 300 -39.12 17.38 11.91
N ARG A 301 -40.28 17.46 11.26
CA ARG A 301 -41.57 17.55 11.92
C ARG A 301 -42.40 16.34 11.52
N PHE A 302 -42.82 15.58 12.52
CA PHE A 302 -43.65 14.39 12.35
C PHE A 302 -45.06 14.68 12.84
N TYR A 303 -46.04 14.22 12.07
CA TYR A 303 -47.45 14.30 12.41
C TYR A 303 -48.06 12.90 12.30
N LEU A 304 -48.57 12.39 13.42
CA LEU A 304 -49.23 11.11 13.49
C LEU A 304 -50.75 11.31 13.33
N VAL A 305 -51.35 10.59 12.40
CA VAL A 305 -52.79 10.61 12.15
C VAL A 305 -53.35 9.24 12.45
N ASN A 306 -54.26 9.15 13.42
CA ASN A 306 -55.11 7.97 13.58
C ASN A 306 -56.20 8.01 12.51
N THR A 307 -56.13 7.09 11.55
CA THR A 307 -57.10 6.91 10.46
C THR A 307 -58.19 5.89 10.78
N GLY A 308 -58.17 5.31 11.98
CA GLY A 308 -59.13 4.31 12.45
C GLY A 308 -60.20 4.88 13.37
N SER A 309 -61.05 3.98 13.86
CA SER A 309 -62.15 4.29 14.78
C SER A 309 -61.82 4.04 16.25
N ASN A 310 -60.72 3.33 16.55
CA ASN A 310 -60.30 3.01 17.91
C ASN A 310 -59.29 4.02 18.44
N SER A 311 -59.35 4.33 19.73
CA SER A 311 -58.33 5.15 20.39
C SER A 311 -56.97 4.44 20.41
N ILE A 312 -55.90 5.22 20.23
CA ILE A 312 -54.52 4.74 20.24
C ILE A 312 -53.83 5.31 21.47
N ASN A 313 -53.18 4.45 22.25
CA ASN A 313 -52.33 4.90 23.34
C ASN A 313 -50.96 5.30 22.80
N LEU A 314 -50.57 6.55 23.01
CA LEU A 314 -49.31 7.09 22.48
C LEU A 314 -48.07 6.40 23.07
N SER A 315 -48.17 5.80 24.26
CA SER A 315 -47.06 5.03 24.85
C SER A 315 -46.64 3.82 24.01
N ASP A 316 -47.55 3.33 23.17
CA ASP A 316 -47.35 2.11 22.39
C ASP A 316 -46.80 2.42 20.98
N VAL A 317 -46.79 3.70 20.62
CA VAL A 317 -46.26 4.17 19.33
C VAL A 317 -44.73 4.25 19.40
N LYS A 318 -44.06 3.55 18.49
CA LYS A 318 -42.62 3.68 18.26
C LYS A 318 -42.38 4.19 16.84
N LEU A 319 -41.86 5.42 16.73
CA LEU A 319 -41.42 5.98 15.45
C LEU A 319 -39.92 5.71 15.26
N ARG A 320 -39.56 5.01 14.18
CA ARG A 320 -38.17 4.91 13.71
C ARG A 320 -38.01 5.82 12.49
N TYR A 321 -36.99 6.66 12.51
CA TYR A 321 -36.62 7.53 11.41
C TYR A 321 -35.14 7.33 11.09
N TYR A 322 -34.79 7.45 9.82
CA TYR A 322 -33.42 7.30 9.33
C TYR A 322 -33.13 8.46 8.38
N TYR A 323 -31.87 8.89 8.33
CA TYR A 323 -31.38 9.86 7.36
C TYR A 323 -30.51 9.13 6.35
N THR A 324 -30.73 9.39 5.07
CA THR A 324 -29.89 8.88 3.98
C THR A 324 -29.04 10.03 3.41
N ILE A 325 -28.03 9.70 2.60
CA ILE A 325 -27.16 10.72 1.98
C ILE A 325 -27.93 11.62 1.01
N ASP A 326 -29.07 11.13 0.52
CA ASP A 326 -29.91 11.76 -0.49
C ASP A 326 -30.95 12.71 0.12
N GLY A 327 -31.07 12.77 1.46
CA GLY A 327 -32.04 13.59 2.19
C GLY A 327 -33.19 12.79 2.78
#